data_AF-A0A923J6U8-F1
#
_entry.id   AF-A0A923J6U8-F1
#
_cell.length_a   1.000
_cell.length_b   1.000
_cell.length_c   1.000
_cell.angle_alpha   90.00
_cell.angle_beta   90.00
_cell.angle_gamma   90.00
#
_symmetry.space_group_name_H-M   'P 1'
#
loop_
_entity.id
_entity.type
_entity.pdbx_description
1 polymer ?
#
loop_
_entity_poly.entity_id
_entity_poly.type
_entity_poly.pdbx_seq_one_letter_code
_entity_poly.pdbx_strand_id
1 'polypeptide(L)'
;MITDEKEFGEIDARLNENDDQISQIQNQREELHQKIRMLEMDLAEKRIKRENLENRCQEYYHCAIADFGNTDKQPDDTCEQSPEELEKILVTIRQKIVTIGDVNLEAIREFEEQKQRYDFLCEQRNDLVKAIDGLHRVIRKINRITQERFLDTFNRINEKLQEVFPRLFEGGSARLVLTNPNEPLETGVEFLVHPPGKKLTRMSLLSGGEKALSAISFIFSIFLLRPASFCLMDEIDAPLDDANIIRFNNLMKVIGEKSQLIMITHNKSSMEFADTLFGITMEQKGLSKVVSVNLDRENHGKDIHGIQLV
;
A
#
# COMPACT_ATOMS: atom_id res chain seq x y z
N MET A 1 46.29 -101.38 96.73
CA MET A 1 46.05 -100.00 97.23
C MET A 1 47.02 -98.95 96.68
N ILE A 2 48.05 -99.27 95.89
CA ILE A 2 48.96 -98.26 95.26
C ILE A 2 48.77 -98.21 93.71
N THR A 3 47.98 -99.12 93.14
CA THR A 3 47.68 -99.19 91.70
C THR A 3 46.51 -98.30 91.28
N ASP A 4 45.49 -98.17 92.13
CA ASP A 4 44.23 -97.50 91.75
C ASP A 4 44.34 -95.96 91.76
N GLU A 5 45.27 -95.39 92.53
CA GLU A 5 45.55 -93.93 92.55
C GLU A 5 46.28 -93.44 91.29
N LYS A 6 47.07 -94.31 90.64
CA LYS A 6 47.75 -93.98 89.38
C LYS A 6 46.82 -94.05 88.18
N GLU A 7 45.88 -95.01 88.16
CA GLU A 7 44.88 -95.12 87.10
C GLU A 7 43.89 -93.94 87.12
N PHE A 8 43.49 -93.45 88.30
CA PHE A 8 42.65 -92.25 88.41
C PHE A 8 43.35 -90.97 87.92
N GLY A 9 44.63 -90.80 88.22
CA GLY A 9 45.41 -89.65 87.74
C GLY A 9 45.62 -89.64 86.22
N GLU A 10 45.75 -90.81 85.59
CA GLU A 10 45.84 -90.95 84.13
C GLU A 10 44.49 -90.67 83.44
N ILE A 11 43.37 -91.03 84.08
CA ILE A 11 42.02 -90.74 83.58
C ILE A 11 41.69 -89.23 83.69
N ASP A 12 42.04 -88.57 84.80
CA ASP A 12 41.86 -87.12 84.97
C ASP A 12 42.77 -86.31 84.03
N ALA A 13 44.00 -86.78 83.77
CA ALA A 13 44.86 -86.16 82.78
C ALA A 13 44.27 -86.27 81.36
N ARG A 14 43.70 -87.43 80.99
CA ARG A 14 42.99 -87.61 79.72
C ARG A 14 41.70 -86.80 79.63
N LEU A 15 40.99 -86.59 80.73
CA LEU A 15 39.80 -85.73 80.76
C LEU A 15 40.16 -84.27 80.51
N ASN A 16 41.17 -83.74 81.20
CA ASN A 16 41.65 -82.37 80.97
C ASN A 16 42.19 -82.19 79.55
N GLU A 17 42.93 -83.17 79.01
CA GLU A 17 43.44 -83.11 77.64
C GLU A 17 42.31 -83.15 76.60
N ASN A 18 41.24 -83.92 76.85
CA ASN A 18 40.04 -83.91 76.01
C ASN A 18 39.24 -82.60 76.15
N ASP A 19 39.13 -82.03 77.35
CA ASP A 19 38.45 -80.75 77.57
C ASP A 19 39.20 -79.58 76.92
N ASP A 20 40.54 -79.60 76.95
CA ASP A 20 41.38 -78.65 76.21
C ASP A 20 41.20 -78.79 74.69
N GLN A 21 41.11 -80.03 74.18
CA GLN A 21 40.80 -80.27 72.77
C GLN A 21 39.40 -79.79 72.39
N ILE A 22 38.39 -80.00 73.25
CA ILE A 22 37.02 -79.50 73.02
C ILE A 22 37.00 -77.98 73.00
N SER A 23 37.71 -77.31 73.91
CA SER A 23 37.84 -75.86 73.95
C SER A 23 38.53 -75.30 72.70
N GLN A 24 39.60 -75.94 72.24
CA GLN A 24 40.27 -75.57 70.98
C GLN A 24 39.35 -75.73 69.76
N ILE A 25 38.61 -76.84 69.68
CA ILE A 25 37.65 -77.08 68.58
C ILE A 25 36.49 -76.08 68.63
N GLN A 26 36.01 -75.70 69.82
CA GLN A 26 34.99 -74.68 69.98
C GLN A 26 35.47 -73.30 69.51
N ASN A 27 36.69 -72.90 69.89
CA ASN A 27 37.27 -71.63 69.43
C ASN A 27 37.48 -71.63 67.91
N GLN A 28 37.99 -72.72 67.32
CA GLN A 28 38.12 -72.83 65.87
C GLN A 28 36.77 -72.77 65.14
N ARG A 29 35.72 -73.36 65.73
CA ARG A 29 34.36 -73.30 65.20
C ARG A 29 33.79 -71.89 65.27
N GLU A 30 34.03 -71.15 66.36
CA GLU A 30 33.63 -69.74 66.52
C GLU A 30 34.30 -68.86 65.43
N GLU A 31 35.61 -69.02 65.22
CA GLU A 31 36.36 -68.31 64.19
C GLU A 31 35.88 -68.63 62.77
N LEU A 32 35.62 -69.91 62.47
CA LEU A 32 35.06 -70.32 61.18
C LEU A 32 33.66 -69.74 60.96
N HIS A 33 32.81 -69.72 61.98
CA HIS A 33 31.49 -69.08 61.89
C HIS A 33 31.58 -67.56 61.69
N GLN A 34 32.57 -66.89 62.26
CA GLN A 34 32.82 -65.47 61.98
C GLN A 34 33.27 -65.26 60.53
N LYS A 35 34.17 -66.10 60.01
CA LYS A 35 34.60 -66.06 58.60
C LYS A 35 33.46 -66.30 57.62
N ILE A 36 32.58 -67.27 57.91
CA ILE A 36 31.39 -67.53 57.08
C ILE A 36 30.49 -66.30 57.03
N ARG A 37 30.21 -65.66 58.17
CA ARG A 37 29.38 -64.44 58.21
C ARG A 37 30.01 -63.28 57.42
N MET A 38 31.32 -63.11 57.49
CA MET A 38 32.01 -62.10 56.67
C MET A 38 31.89 -62.40 55.17
N LEU A 39 32.10 -63.65 54.76
CA LEU A 39 31.97 -64.07 53.37
C LEU A 39 30.54 -63.92 52.84
N GLU A 40 29.53 -64.19 53.67
CA GLU A 40 28.12 -63.98 53.30
C GLU A 40 27.80 -62.50 53.08
N MET A 41 28.33 -61.61 53.92
CA MET A 41 28.19 -60.16 53.74
C MET A 41 28.89 -59.68 52.46
N ASP A 42 30.11 -60.14 52.20
CA ASP A 42 30.85 -59.82 50.97
C ASP A 42 30.08 -60.30 49.73
N LEU A 43 29.52 -61.50 49.78
CA LEU A 43 28.74 -62.06 48.67
C LEU A 43 27.47 -61.23 48.42
N ALA A 44 26.78 -60.80 49.47
CA ALA A 44 25.63 -59.91 49.36
C ALA A 44 26.01 -58.55 48.75
N GLU A 45 27.12 -57.95 49.18
CA GLU A 45 27.61 -56.70 48.62
C GLU A 45 27.94 -56.83 47.12
N LYS A 46 28.61 -57.93 46.73
CA LYS A 46 28.93 -58.20 45.32
C LYS A 46 27.68 -58.44 44.48
N ARG A 47 26.64 -59.09 45.03
CA ARG A 47 25.35 -59.29 44.34
C ARG A 47 24.66 -57.96 44.05
N ILE A 48 24.56 -57.07 45.04
CA ILE A 48 23.95 -55.75 44.88
C ILE A 48 24.73 -54.92 43.85
N LYS A 49 26.08 -54.96 43.89
CA LYS A 49 26.91 -54.28 42.88
C LYS A 49 26.63 -54.78 41.47
N ARG A 50 26.48 -56.10 41.29
CA ARG A 50 26.14 -56.69 40.00
C ARG A 50 24.77 -56.24 39.50
N GLU A 51 23.76 -56.27 40.36
CA GLU A 51 22.40 -55.84 40.00
C GLU A 51 22.36 -54.35 39.61
N ASN A 52 23.07 -53.48 40.35
CA ASN A 52 23.20 -52.07 40.01
C ASN A 52 23.88 -51.85 38.65
N LEU A 53 24.90 -52.65 38.33
CA LEU A 53 25.56 -52.63 37.03
C LEU A 53 24.62 -53.07 35.91
N GLU A 54 23.85 -54.15 36.12
CA GLU A 54 22.87 -54.65 35.15
C GLU A 54 21.80 -53.61 34.86
N ASN A 55 21.23 -52.99 35.90
CA ASN A 55 20.24 -51.93 35.77
C ASN A 55 20.82 -50.71 35.03
N ARG A 56 22.05 -50.30 35.36
CA ARG A 56 22.72 -49.18 34.66
C ARG A 56 22.97 -49.49 33.19
N CYS A 57 23.35 -50.72 32.85
CA CYS A 57 23.53 -51.12 31.45
C CYS A 57 22.21 -51.07 30.68
N GLN A 58 21.13 -51.58 31.27
CA GLN A 58 19.81 -51.60 30.65
C GLN A 58 19.23 -50.19 30.46
N GLU A 59 19.33 -49.32 31.47
CA GLU A 59 18.81 -47.95 31.38
C GLU A 59 19.56 -47.10 30.34
N TYR A 60 20.90 -47.14 30.34
CA TYR A 60 21.70 -46.23 29.51
C TYR A 60 22.01 -46.76 28.11
N TYR A 61 22.08 -48.09 27.94
CA TYR A 61 22.48 -48.72 26.69
C TYR A 61 21.41 -49.65 26.10
N HIS A 62 20.30 -49.88 26.82
CA HIS A 62 19.16 -50.70 26.38
C HIS A 62 19.58 -52.13 25.98
N CYS A 63 20.63 -52.66 26.60
CA CYS A 63 21.17 -53.99 26.38
C CYS A 63 21.50 -54.69 27.71
N ALA A 64 21.46 -56.03 27.71
CA ALA A 64 21.84 -56.81 28.88
C ALA A 64 23.36 -56.98 28.95
N ILE A 65 23.94 -57.05 30.15
CA ILE A 65 25.39 -57.29 30.33
C ILE A 65 25.85 -58.57 29.61
N ALA A 66 24.98 -59.58 29.55
CA ALA A 66 25.24 -60.84 28.85
C ALA A 66 25.43 -60.66 27.32
N ASP A 67 24.84 -59.62 26.71
CA ASP A 67 24.93 -59.37 25.28
C ASP A 67 26.32 -58.82 24.86
N PHE A 68 27.04 -58.20 25.80
CA PHE A 68 28.43 -57.74 25.58
C PHE A 68 29.42 -58.90 25.46
N GLY A 69 29.13 -60.07 26.05
CA GLY A 69 30.00 -61.25 25.95
C GLY A 69 29.83 -62.03 24.65
N ASN A 70 28.73 -61.84 23.92
CA ASN A 70 28.38 -62.57 22.70
C ASN A 70 28.68 -61.80 21.41
N THR A 71 29.27 -60.61 21.50
CA THR A 71 29.70 -59.87 20.32
C THR A 71 31.16 -60.26 20.02
N ASP A 72 31.37 -61.11 19.00
CA ASP A 72 32.67 -61.41 18.36
C ASP A 72 33.28 -60.18 17.65
N LYS A 73 33.09 -58.98 18.19
CA LYS A 73 33.75 -57.77 17.74
C LYS A 73 34.92 -57.55 18.68
N GLN A 74 36.12 -57.90 18.21
CA GLN A 74 37.34 -57.35 18.79
C GLN A 74 37.18 -55.83 18.92
N PRO A 75 37.57 -55.23 20.06
CA PRO A 75 37.56 -53.78 20.19
C PRO A 75 38.37 -53.23 19.02
N ASP A 76 37.78 -52.29 18.29
CA ASP A 76 38.47 -51.58 17.22
C ASP A 76 39.60 -50.78 17.88
N ASP A 77 40.83 -51.32 17.85
CA ASP A 77 42.05 -50.73 18.43
C ASP A 77 42.47 -49.40 17.75
N THR A 78 41.62 -48.85 16.88
CA THR A 78 41.77 -47.53 16.26
C THR A 78 41.32 -46.37 17.15
N CYS A 79 40.75 -46.63 18.34
CA CYS A 79 40.42 -45.56 19.28
C CYS A 79 41.64 -45.17 20.12
N GLU A 80 42.40 -44.18 19.66
CA GLU A 80 43.55 -43.60 20.39
C GLU A 80 43.16 -42.85 21.68
N GLN A 81 41.86 -42.70 21.96
CA GLN A 81 41.35 -41.94 23.08
C GLN A 81 41.14 -42.82 24.31
N SER A 82 41.59 -42.33 25.47
CA SER A 82 41.38 -43.02 26.72
C SER A 82 39.88 -43.14 27.05
N PRO A 83 39.45 -44.21 27.76
CA PRO A 83 38.05 -44.38 28.15
C PRO A 83 37.46 -43.16 28.88
N GLU A 84 38.30 -42.45 29.64
CA GLU A 84 37.93 -41.24 30.38
C GLU A 84 37.66 -40.02 29.46
N GLU A 85 38.37 -39.91 28.34
CA GLU A 85 38.17 -38.83 27.37
C GLU A 85 36.86 -39.03 26.59
N LEU A 86 36.56 -40.27 26.21
CA LEU A 86 35.29 -40.62 25.58
C LEU A 86 34.10 -40.32 26.50
N GLU A 87 34.23 -40.63 27.80
CA GLU A 87 33.18 -40.34 28.78
C GLU A 87 32.95 -38.83 28.93
N LYS A 88 34.02 -38.02 28.97
CA LYS A 88 33.91 -36.55 28.98
C LYS A 88 33.23 -36.01 27.72
N ILE A 89 33.57 -36.56 26.55
CA ILE A 89 32.96 -36.18 25.27
C ILE A 89 31.46 -36.53 25.28
N LEU A 90 31.11 -37.73 25.77
CA LEU A 90 29.73 -38.20 25.86
C LEU A 90 28.90 -37.31 26.78
N VAL A 91 29.43 -36.95 27.96
CA VAL A 91 28.78 -36.01 28.89
C VAL A 91 28.57 -34.64 28.24
N THR A 92 29.59 -34.14 27.54
CA THR A 92 29.52 -32.84 26.85
C THR A 92 28.46 -32.85 25.73
N ILE A 93 28.40 -33.93 24.94
CA ILE A 93 27.41 -34.09 23.87
C ILE A 93 26.00 -34.19 24.45
N ARG A 94 25.80 -34.96 25.53
CA ARG A 94 24.51 -35.04 26.23
C ARG A 94 24.07 -33.67 26.76
N GLN A 95 24.96 -32.90 27.37
CA GLN A 95 24.66 -31.53 27.81
C GLN A 95 24.27 -30.63 26.64
N LYS A 96 24.97 -30.71 25.50
CA LYS A 96 24.62 -29.95 24.29
C LYS A 96 23.24 -30.33 23.75
N ILE A 97 22.90 -31.62 23.74
CA ILE A 97 21.57 -32.11 23.32
C ILE A 97 20.48 -31.56 24.25
N VAL A 98 20.69 -31.59 25.57
CA VAL A 98 19.75 -31.02 26.54
C VAL A 98 19.59 -29.50 26.37
N THR A 99 20.66 -28.80 25.98
CA THR A 99 20.63 -27.35 25.75
C THR A 99 19.81 -26.94 24.52
N ILE A 100 19.74 -27.81 23.50
CA ILE A 100 18.93 -27.58 22.29
C ILE A 100 17.42 -27.57 22.62
N GLY A 101 17.02 -28.26 23.70
CA GLY A 101 15.63 -28.35 24.11
C GLY A 101 14.78 -29.18 23.16
N ASP A 102 13.47 -29.11 23.32
CA ASP A 102 12.53 -29.86 22.49
C ASP A 102 12.49 -29.27 21.07
N VAL A 103 12.72 -30.13 20.07
CA VAL A 103 12.65 -29.73 18.67
C VAL A 103 11.19 -29.57 18.27
N ASN A 104 10.79 -28.34 17.93
CA ASN A 104 9.44 -28.08 17.44
C ASN A 104 9.29 -28.57 15.99
N LEU A 105 8.78 -29.78 15.82
CA LEU A 105 8.51 -30.36 14.50
C LEU A 105 7.36 -29.65 13.76
N GLU A 106 6.46 -28.95 14.47
CA GLU A 106 5.37 -28.18 13.87
C GLU A 106 5.89 -26.90 13.17
N ALA A 107 7.07 -26.41 13.56
CA ALA A 107 7.67 -25.21 12.98
C ALA A 107 7.93 -25.34 11.47
N ILE A 108 8.19 -26.56 10.97
CA ILE A 108 8.37 -26.82 9.54
C ILE A 108 7.06 -26.55 8.79
N ARG A 109 5.94 -27.03 9.34
CA ARG A 109 4.61 -26.85 8.76
C ARG A 109 4.13 -25.41 8.85
N GLU A 110 4.34 -24.76 10.00
CA GLU A 110 4.04 -23.32 10.16
C GLU A 110 4.85 -22.45 9.19
N PHE A 111 6.13 -22.79 8.97
CA PHE A 111 6.96 -22.10 7.99
C PHE A 111 6.40 -22.25 6.57
N GLU A 112 5.99 -23.45 6.17
CA GLU A 112 5.39 -23.68 4.84
C GLU A 112 4.10 -22.88 4.66
N GLU A 113 3.21 -22.86 5.67
CA GLU A 113 1.96 -22.08 5.62
C GLU A 113 2.23 -20.57 5.55
N GLN A 114 3.16 -20.06 6.37
CA GLN A 114 3.52 -18.65 6.33
C GLN A 114 4.22 -18.25 5.03
N LYS A 115 5.04 -19.14 4.46
CA LYS A 115 5.68 -18.91 3.17
C LYS A 115 4.63 -18.81 2.06
N GLN A 116 3.65 -19.71 2.02
CA GLN A 116 2.56 -19.63 1.04
C GLN A 116 1.79 -18.31 1.15
N ARG A 117 1.47 -17.90 2.38
CA ARG A 117 0.80 -16.62 2.63
C ARG A 117 1.65 -15.42 2.22
N TYR A 118 2.96 -15.46 2.50
CA TYR A 118 3.91 -14.43 2.12
C TYR A 118 4.02 -14.31 0.60
N ASP A 119 4.17 -15.42 -0.11
CA ASP A 119 4.29 -15.46 -1.56
C ASP A 119 3.02 -14.88 -2.22
N PHE A 120 1.84 -15.30 -1.75
CA PHE A 120 0.55 -14.76 -2.21
C PHE A 120 0.43 -13.25 -2.00
N LEU A 121 0.76 -12.75 -0.81
CA LEU A 121 0.72 -11.31 -0.52
C LEU A 121 1.76 -10.52 -1.34
N CYS A 122 2.92 -11.10 -1.60
CA CYS A 122 3.93 -10.50 -2.45
C CYS A 122 3.46 -10.39 -3.90
N GLU A 123 2.80 -11.41 -4.45
CA GLU A 123 2.18 -11.35 -5.77
C GLU A 123 1.14 -10.24 -5.85
N GLN A 124 0.19 -10.20 -4.90
CA GLN A 124 -0.84 -9.15 -4.86
C GLN A 124 -0.24 -7.75 -4.75
N ARG A 125 0.76 -7.57 -3.90
CA ARG A 125 1.46 -6.28 -3.76
C ARG A 125 2.11 -5.89 -5.07
N ASN A 126 2.82 -6.81 -5.72
CA ASN A 126 3.52 -6.51 -6.96
C ASN A 126 2.55 -6.14 -8.09
N ASP A 127 1.39 -6.79 -8.14
CA ASP A 127 0.35 -6.45 -9.11
C ASP A 127 -0.31 -5.10 -8.82
N LEU A 128 -0.52 -4.76 -7.55
CA LEU A 128 -0.99 -3.43 -7.15
C LEU A 128 0.01 -2.33 -7.54
N VAL A 129 1.31 -2.57 -7.32
CA VAL A 129 2.38 -1.62 -7.72
C VAL A 129 2.38 -1.43 -9.24
N LYS A 130 2.28 -2.52 -10.03
CA LYS A 130 2.17 -2.43 -11.49
C LYS A 130 0.92 -1.66 -11.92
N ALA A 131 -0.21 -1.84 -11.23
CA ALA A 131 -1.45 -1.12 -11.51
C ALA A 131 -1.31 0.38 -11.25
N ILE A 132 -0.67 0.77 -10.13
CA ILE A 132 -0.36 2.17 -9.80
C ILE A 132 0.54 2.78 -10.88
N ASP A 133 1.59 2.07 -11.30
CA ASP A 133 2.48 2.54 -12.38
C ASP A 133 1.75 2.63 -13.73
N GLY A 134 0.81 1.73 -13.99
CA GLY A 134 -0.12 1.82 -15.12
C GLY A 134 -0.95 3.09 -15.08
N LEU A 135 -1.59 3.37 -13.93
CA LEU A 135 -2.43 4.55 -13.73
C LEU A 135 -1.62 5.84 -13.90
N HIS A 136 -0.41 5.92 -13.31
CA HIS A 136 0.46 7.08 -13.48
C HIS A 136 0.87 7.32 -14.94
N ARG A 137 1.08 6.26 -15.72
CA ARG A 137 1.34 6.39 -17.18
C ARG A 137 0.13 6.95 -17.92
N VAL A 138 -1.08 6.50 -17.57
CA VAL A 138 -2.33 7.01 -18.14
C VAL A 138 -2.50 8.50 -17.80
N ILE A 139 -2.31 8.88 -16.53
CA ILE A 139 -2.39 10.28 -16.08
C ILE A 139 -1.40 11.16 -16.86
N ARG A 140 -0.14 10.73 -16.99
CA ARG A 140 0.87 11.47 -17.77
C ARG A 140 0.46 11.63 -19.24
N LYS A 141 -0.13 10.60 -19.84
CA LYS A 141 -0.63 10.66 -21.23
C LYS A 141 -1.80 11.64 -21.36
N ILE A 142 -2.75 11.60 -20.43
CA ILE A 142 -3.89 12.54 -20.40
C ILE A 142 -3.37 13.96 -20.24
N ASN A 143 -2.49 14.23 -19.27
CA ASN A 143 -1.95 15.56 -19.03
C ASN A 143 -1.25 16.13 -20.28
N ARG A 144 -0.47 15.31 -20.98
CA ARG A 144 0.17 15.72 -22.25
C ARG A 144 -0.85 16.11 -23.31
N ILE A 145 -1.87 15.28 -23.53
CA ILE A 145 -2.92 15.55 -24.53
C ILE A 145 -3.74 16.79 -24.14
N THR A 146 -4.08 16.94 -22.85
CA THR A 146 -4.80 18.09 -22.34
C THR A 146 -3.99 19.36 -22.50
N GLN A 147 -2.69 19.34 -22.20
CA GLN A 147 -1.79 20.47 -22.39
C GLN A 147 -1.70 20.89 -23.86
N GLU A 148 -1.53 19.94 -24.77
CA GLU A 148 -1.50 20.21 -26.21
C GLU A 148 -2.82 20.84 -26.70
N ARG A 149 -3.96 20.23 -26.34
CA ARG A 149 -5.29 20.76 -26.69
C ARG A 149 -5.57 22.13 -26.07
N PHE A 150 -5.13 22.35 -24.85
CA PHE A 150 -5.28 23.64 -24.17
C PHE A 150 -4.50 24.72 -24.91
N LEU A 151 -3.22 24.48 -25.23
CA LEU A 151 -2.37 25.43 -25.95
C LEU A 151 -2.91 25.71 -27.36
N ASP A 152 -3.35 24.68 -28.08
CA ASP A 152 -3.98 24.85 -29.39
C ASP A 152 -5.23 25.72 -29.32
N THR A 153 -6.12 25.43 -28.36
CA THR A 153 -7.36 26.20 -28.18
C THR A 153 -7.05 27.62 -27.75
N PHE A 154 -6.09 27.81 -26.83
CA PHE A 154 -5.65 29.10 -26.35
C PHE A 154 -5.12 29.99 -27.48
N ASN A 155 -4.27 29.43 -28.34
CA ASN A 155 -3.73 30.13 -29.51
C ASN A 155 -4.84 30.51 -30.49
N ARG A 156 -5.76 29.60 -30.78
CA ARG A 156 -6.93 29.87 -31.64
C ARG A 156 -7.82 30.98 -31.07
N ILE A 157 -8.05 30.99 -29.74
CA ILE A 157 -8.81 32.06 -29.08
C ILE A 157 -8.07 33.39 -29.26
N ASN A 158 -6.75 33.39 -29.10
CA ASN A 158 -5.94 34.58 -29.25
C ASN A 158 -5.96 35.13 -30.70
N GLU A 159 -5.94 34.26 -31.70
CA GLU A 159 -6.10 34.64 -33.12
C GLU A 159 -7.48 35.27 -33.38
N LYS A 160 -8.55 34.66 -32.87
CA LYS A 160 -9.91 35.20 -33.03
C LYS A 160 -10.11 36.50 -32.28
N LEU A 161 -9.49 36.65 -31.12
CA LEU A 161 -9.48 37.88 -30.36
C LEU A 161 -8.81 39.02 -31.13
N GLN A 162 -7.71 38.75 -31.84
CA GLN A 162 -7.07 39.74 -32.70
C GLN A 162 -7.93 40.11 -33.93
N GLU A 163 -8.82 39.23 -34.38
CA GLU A 163 -9.76 39.52 -35.47
C GLU A 163 -10.98 40.33 -34.99
N VAL A 164 -11.55 39.97 -33.83
CA VAL A 164 -12.80 40.54 -33.30
C VAL A 164 -12.58 41.88 -32.63
N PHE A 165 -11.50 42.02 -31.85
CA PHE A 165 -11.25 43.23 -31.05
C PHE A 165 -11.18 44.51 -31.90
N PRO A 166 -10.44 44.57 -33.02
CA PRO A 166 -10.36 45.78 -33.84
C PRO A 166 -11.69 46.15 -34.50
N ARG A 167 -12.58 45.17 -34.75
CA ARG A 167 -13.91 45.43 -35.33
C ARG A 167 -14.83 46.15 -34.34
N LEU A 168 -14.67 45.89 -33.05
CA LEU A 168 -15.46 46.54 -31.99
C LEU A 168 -14.87 47.89 -31.56
N PHE A 169 -13.55 48.05 -31.57
CA PHE A 169 -12.84 49.25 -31.08
C PHE A 169 -12.32 50.21 -32.18
N GLU A 170 -12.61 49.95 -33.47
CA GLU A 170 -12.04 50.72 -34.61
C GLU A 170 -10.50 50.78 -34.59
N GLY A 171 -9.89 49.63 -34.30
CA GLY A 171 -8.45 49.49 -34.13
C GLY A 171 -8.08 49.01 -32.73
N GLY A 172 -6.80 49.15 -32.39
CA GLY A 172 -6.23 48.53 -31.20
C GLY A 172 -6.01 47.03 -31.36
N SER A 173 -5.56 46.38 -30.30
CA SER A 173 -5.32 44.94 -30.27
C SER A 173 -5.54 44.40 -28.87
N ALA A 174 -5.92 43.14 -28.74
CA ALA A 174 -5.95 42.48 -27.45
C ALA A 174 -5.36 41.08 -27.57
N ARG A 175 -4.75 40.61 -26.48
CA ARG A 175 -4.13 39.29 -26.41
C ARG A 175 -4.24 38.69 -25.03
N LEU A 176 -4.31 37.36 -25.02
CA LEU A 176 -4.21 36.57 -23.80
C LEU A 176 -2.76 36.16 -23.58
N VAL A 177 -2.30 36.23 -22.33
CA VAL A 177 -0.96 35.83 -21.92
C VAL A 177 -1.05 34.94 -20.70
N LEU A 178 -0.36 33.80 -20.73
CA LEU A 178 -0.23 32.92 -19.57
C LEU A 178 0.71 33.54 -18.55
N THR A 179 0.34 33.56 -17.27
CA THR A 179 1.19 34.12 -16.20
C THR A 179 2.49 33.33 -16.04
N ASN A 180 2.44 32.01 -16.22
CA ASN A 180 3.56 31.09 -16.20
C ASN A 180 3.48 30.10 -17.39
N PRO A 181 4.24 30.33 -18.47
CA PRO A 181 4.22 29.46 -19.66
C PRO A 181 4.70 28.02 -19.42
N ASN A 182 5.43 27.77 -18.34
CA ASN A 182 5.99 26.44 -18.05
C ASN A 182 4.94 25.47 -17.47
N GLU A 183 3.85 25.98 -16.91
CA GLU A 183 2.77 25.20 -16.27
C GLU A 183 1.40 25.63 -16.81
N PRO A 184 1.11 25.36 -18.10
CA PRO A 184 -0.08 25.88 -18.77
C PRO A 184 -1.41 25.38 -18.18
N LEU A 185 -1.42 24.27 -17.43
CA LEU A 185 -2.63 23.72 -16.81
C LEU A 185 -2.97 24.36 -15.45
N GLU A 186 -1.97 24.92 -14.75
CA GLU A 186 -2.15 25.49 -13.40
C GLU A 186 -2.03 27.01 -13.39
N THR A 187 -1.53 27.59 -14.48
CA THR A 187 -1.30 29.02 -14.56
C THR A 187 -2.58 29.83 -14.81
N GLY A 188 -2.57 31.08 -14.34
CA GLY A 188 -3.58 32.07 -14.67
C GLY A 188 -3.45 32.60 -16.11
N VAL A 189 -4.52 33.23 -16.57
CA VAL A 189 -4.56 33.93 -17.86
C VAL A 189 -4.73 35.43 -17.60
N GLU A 190 -3.78 36.23 -18.09
CA GLU A 190 -3.90 37.68 -18.12
C GLU A 190 -4.47 38.15 -19.46
N PHE A 191 -5.49 39.01 -19.40
CA PHE A 191 -6.07 39.65 -20.56
C PHE A 191 -5.47 41.05 -20.74
N LEU A 192 -4.60 41.18 -21.74
CA LEU A 192 -3.92 42.43 -22.08
C LEU A 192 -4.63 43.09 -23.25
N VAL A 193 -4.96 44.36 -23.06
CA VAL A 193 -5.73 45.15 -24.00
C VAL A 193 -4.92 46.39 -24.39
N HIS A 194 -4.90 46.69 -25.68
CA HIS A 194 -4.29 47.88 -26.27
C HIS A 194 -5.36 48.64 -27.04
N PRO A 195 -6.12 49.52 -26.37
CA PRO A 195 -7.11 50.36 -27.02
C PRO A 195 -6.45 51.35 -28.00
N PRO A 196 -7.17 51.82 -29.03
CA PRO A 196 -6.64 52.80 -29.98
C PRO A 196 -6.16 54.06 -29.25
N GLY A 197 -4.90 54.46 -29.48
CA GLY A 197 -4.30 55.65 -28.88
C GLY A 197 -3.86 55.54 -27.41
N LYS A 198 -3.97 54.35 -26.77
CA LYS A 198 -3.54 54.12 -25.37
C LYS A 198 -2.41 53.08 -25.28
N LYS A 199 -1.71 53.05 -24.14
CA LYS A 199 -0.69 52.01 -23.86
C LYS A 199 -1.34 50.65 -23.59
N LEU A 200 -0.57 49.57 -23.73
CA LEU A 200 -0.98 48.22 -23.34
C LEU A 200 -1.27 48.19 -21.83
N THR A 201 -2.48 47.81 -21.44
CA THR A 201 -2.94 47.76 -20.05
C THR A 201 -3.70 46.47 -19.76
N ARG A 202 -3.76 46.10 -18.48
CA ARG A 202 -4.64 45.01 -18.01
C ARG A 202 -6.10 45.46 -18.09
N MET A 203 -7.02 44.54 -18.41
CA MET A 203 -8.47 44.82 -18.48
C MET A 203 -9.02 45.49 -17.20
N SER A 204 -8.45 45.20 -16.03
CA SER A 204 -8.88 45.79 -14.75
C SER A 204 -8.66 47.31 -14.65
N LEU A 205 -7.82 47.88 -15.51
CA LEU A 205 -7.45 49.30 -15.52
C LEU A 205 -8.22 50.11 -16.58
N LEU A 206 -9.14 49.49 -17.32
CA LEU A 206 -9.94 50.14 -18.37
C LEU A 206 -11.16 50.88 -17.80
N SER A 207 -11.73 51.81 -18.58
CA SER A 207 -13.00 52.45 -18.24
C SER A 207 -14.16 51.45 -18.24
N GLY A 208 -15.30 51.77 -17.63
CA GLY A 208 -16.45 50.86 -17.55
C GLY A 208 -16.93 50.33 -18.91
N GLY A 209 -17.10 51.23 -19.89
CA GLY A 209 -17.48 50.87 -21.26
C GLY A 209 -16.39 50.09 -22.01
N GLU A 210 -15.12 50.51 -21.88
CA GLU A 210 -13.99 49.79 -22.49
C GLU A 210 -13.83 48.38 -21.91
N LYS A 211 -14.08 48.21 -20.61
CA LYS A 211 -14.04 46.92 -19.92
C LYS A 211 -15.16 46.00 -20.40
N ALA A 212 -16.38 46.54 -20.55
CA ALA A 212 -17.52 45.80 -21.08
C ALA A 212 -17.25 45.34 -22.52
N LEU A 213 -16.86 46.26 -23.40
CA LEU A 213 -16.59 45.95 -24.81
C LEU A 213 -15.41 44.98 -24.97
N SER A 214 -14.39 45.07 -24.12
CA SER A 214 -13.29 44.10 -24.09
C SER A 214 -13.76 42.71 -23.67
N ALA A 215 -14.61 42.61 -22.64
CA ALA A 215 -15.18 41.33 -22.21
C ALA A 215 -16.07 40.71 -23.29
N ILE A 216 -16.92 41.53 -23.92
CA ILE A 216 -17.78 41.13 -25.04
C ILE A 216 -16.93 40.61 -26.21
N SER A 217 -15.83 41.29 -26.56
CA SER A 217 -14.92 40.83 -27.61
C SER A 217 -14.31 39.46 -27.32
N PHE A 218 -13.97 39.19 -26.06
CA PHE A 218 -13.41 37.91 -25.64
C PHE A 218 -14.45 36.79 -25.70
N ILE A 219 -15.67 37.04 -25.20
CA ILE A 219 -16.78 36.08 -25.27
C ILE A 219 -17.09 35.73 -26.73
N PHE A 220 -17.17 36.71 -27.62
CA PHE A 220 -17.40 36.42 -29.05
C PHE A 220 -16.24 35.73 -29.75
N SER A 221 -15.01 35.97 -29.31
CA SER A 221 -13.85 35.23 -29.84
C SER A 221 -13.93 33.75 -29.51
N ILE A 222 -14.41 33.40 -28.31
CA ILE A 222 -14.71 32.02 -27.94
C ILE A 222 -15.90 31.47 -28.75
N PHE A 223 -16.97 32.26 -28.88
CA PHE A 223 -18.17 31.86 -29.61
C PHE A 223 -17.87 31.54 -31.09
N LEU A 224 -17.04 32.35 -31.76
CA LEU A 224 -16.68 32.15 -33.16
C LEU A 224 -15.82 30.89 -33.40
N LEU A 225 -15.10 30.41 -32.38
CA LEU A 225 -14.36 29.14 -32.46
C LEU A 225 -15.26 27.93 -32.33
N ARG A 226 -16.30 28.03 -31.51
CA ARG A 226 -17.25 26.95 -31.29
C ARG A 226 -18.67 27.54 -31.29
N PRO A 227 -19.25 27.76 -32.49
CA PRO A 227 -20.58 28.36 -32.59
C PRO A 227 -21.60 27.44 -31.93
N ALA A 228 -22.40 28.00 -31.03
CA ALA A 228 -23.53 27.30 -30.44
C ALA A 228 -24.75 27.41 -31.36
N SER A 229 -25.62 26.41 -31.37
CA SER A 229 -26.85 26.44 -32.18
C SER A 229 -27.79 27.58 -31.78
N PHE A 230 -27.82 27.93 -30.48
CA PHE A 230 -28.58 29.04 -29.93
C PHE A 230 -27.69 29.88 -29.00
N CYS A 231 -27.91 31.19 -28.99
CA CYS A 231 -27.25 32.12 -28.07
C CYS A 231 -28.28 33.09 -27.48
N LEU A 232 -28.40 33.12 -26.15
CA LEU A 232 -29.26 34.06 -25.43
C LEU A 232 -28.38 35.13 -24.76
N MET A 233 -28.71 36.40 -24.97
CA MET A 233 -28.00 37.54 -24.42
C MET A 233 -28.99 38.44 -23.68
N ASP A 234 -28.67 38.85 -22.46
CA ASP A 234 -29.55 39.68 -21.64
C ASP A 234 -28.90 41.02 -21.32
N GLU A 235 -29.46 42.11 -21.84
CA GLU A 235 -29.04 43.52 -21.67
C GLU A 235 -27.53 43.78 -21.82
N ILE A 236 -26.86 43.02 -22.70
CA ILE A 236 -25.41 43.09 -22.83
C ILE A 236 -24.92 44.38 -23.50
N ASP A 237 -25.83 45.13 -24.13
CA ASP A 237 -25.61 46.40 -24.78
C ASP A 237 -25.83 47.62 -23.86
N ALA A 238 -26.36 47.43 -22.64
CA ALA A 238 -26.57 48.50 -21.66
C ALA A 238 -25.32 49.35 -21.31
N PRO A 239 -24.09 48.80 -21.22
CA PRO A 239 -22.89 49.59 -20.91
C PRO A 239 -22.24 50.24 -22.14
N LEU A 240 -22.82 50.08 -23.33
CA LEU A 240 -22.26 50.56 -24.60
C LEU A 240 -22.85 51.93 -24.97
N ASP A 241 -22.05 52.76 -25.62
CA ASP A 241 -22.50 54.02 -26.23
C ASP A 241 -23.06 53.79 -27.64
N ASP A 242 -23.76 54.80 -28.18
CA ASP A 242 -24.45 54.69 -29.47
C ASP A 242 -23.53 54.24 -30.63
N ALA A 243 -22.28 54.70 -30.62
CA ALA A 243 -21.29 54.33 -31.63
C ALA A 243 -20.87 52.85 -31.51
N ASN A 244 -20.62 52.35 -30.29
CA ASN A 244 -20.24 50.96 -30.06
C ASN A 244 -21.42 50.00 -30.23
N ILE A 245 -22.66 50.43 -29.96
CA ILE A 245 -23.87 49.62 -30.21
C ILE A 245 -24.00 49.26 -31.68
N ILE A 246 -23.78 50.21 -32.60
CA ILE A 246 -23.82 49.94 -34.05
C ILE A 246 -22.78 48.89 -34.43
N ARG A 247 -21.55 49.00 -33.91
CA ARG A 247 -20.46 48.04 -34.17
C ARG A 247 -20.79 46.65 -33.62
N PHE A 248 -21.35 46.60 -32.43
CA PHE A 248 -21.82 45.38 -31.80
C PHE A 248 -22.94 44.72 -32.62
N ASN A 249 -23.95 45.48 -33.06
CA ASN A 249 -25.04 44.96 -33.89
C ASN A 249 -24.57 44.40 -35.23
N ASN A 250 -23.59 45.05 -35.87
CA ASN A 250 -22.97 44.54 -37.10
C ASN A 250 -22.27 43.20 -36.86
N LEU A 251 -21.59 43.02 -35.72
CA LEU A 251 -20.99 41.74 -35.35
C LEU A 251 -22.07 40.68 -35.10
N MET A 252 -23.21 41.05 -34.49
CA MET A 252 -24.33 40.13 -34.23
C MET A 252 -24.94 39.59 -35.51
N LYS A 253 -25.04 40.39 -36.57
CA LYS A 253 -25.51 39.92 -37.89
C LYS A 253 -24.61 38.83 -38.45
N VAL A 254 -23.29 39.00 -38.39
CA VAL A 254 -22.32 38.00 -38.88
C VAL A 254 -22.41 36.71 -38.06
N ILE A 255 -22.66 36.81 -36.76
CA ILE A 255 -22.82 35.65 -35.89
C ILE A 255 -24.17 34.96 -36.14
N GLY A 256 -25.22 35.74 -36.40
CA GLY A 256 -26.58 35.28 -36.74
C GLY A 256 -26.64 34.39 -37.98
N GLU A 257 -25.72 34.57 -38.93
CA GLU A 257 -25.61 33.70 -40.13
C GLU A 257 -25.30 32.23 -39.79
N LYS A 258 -24.69 31.97 -38.63
CA LYS A 258 -24.25 30.62 -38.22
C LYS A 258 -24.98 30.07 -37.01
N SER A 259 -25.66 30.93 -36.26
CA SER A 259 -26.23 30.62 -34.95
C SER A 259 -27.52 31.40 -34.73
N GLN A 260 -28.55 30.78 -34.14
CA GLN A 260 -29.75 31.49 -33.75
C GLN A 260 -29.46 32.39 -32.54
N LEU A 261 -29.84 33.66 -32.61
CA LEU A 261 -29.52 34.65 -31.59
C LEU A 261 -30.80 35.23 -31.00
N ILE A 262 -30.90 35.20 -29.67
CA ILE A 262 -31.99 35.81 -28.91
C ILE A 262 -31.34 36.85 -28.00
N MET A 263 -31.73 38.11 -28.12
CA MET A 263 -31.20 39.18 -27.29
C MET A 263 -32.33 39.92 -26.57
N ILE A 264 -32.18 40.16 -25.27
CA ILE A 264 -33.12 40.96 -24.49
C ILE A 264 -32.49 42.34 -24.38
N THR A 265 -33.19 43.36 -24.85
CA THR A 265 -32.67 44.75 -24.84
C THR A 265 -33.80 45.75 -24.80
N HIS A 266 -33.54 46.90 -24.18
CA HIS A 266 -34.37 48.10 -24.27
C HIS A 266 -33.77 49.15 -25.23
N ASN A 267 -32.65 48.85 -25.88
CA ASN A 267 -31.96 49.77 -26.76
C ASN A 267 -32.60 49.83 -28.16
N LYS A 268 -33.09 51.00 -28.55
CA LYS A 268 -33.76 51.21 -29.83
C LYS A 268 -32.86 50.90 -31.03
N SER A 269 -31.58 51.27 -30.94
CA SER A 269 -30.60 51.02 -32.01
C SER A 269 -30.32 49.53 -32.18
N SER A 270 -30.39 48.72 -31.11
CA SER A 270 -30.31 47.26 -31.20
C SER A 270 -31.58 46.64 -31.77
N MET A 271 -32.75 47.17 -31.38
CA MET A 271 -34.06 46.76 -31.89
C MET A 271 -34.20 46.88 -33.40
N GLU A 272 -33.64 47.92 -34.00
CA GLU A 272 -33.70 48.16 -35.44
C GLU A 272 -32.93 47.14 -36.29
N PHE A 273 -32.00 46.38 -35.68
CA PHE A 273 -31.16 45.42 -36.40
C PHE A 273 -31.69 43.99 -36.38
N ALA A 274 -32.75 43.71 -35.62
CA ALA A 274 -33.35 42.39 -35.51
C ALA A 274 -34.32 42.07 -36.64
N ASP A 275 -34.46 40.78 -36.94
CA ASP A 275 -35.41 40.29 -37.94
C ASP A 275 -36.81 40.17 -37.32
N THR A 276 -36.88 39.68 -36.08
CA THR A 276 -38.13 39.56 -35.32
C THR A 276 -38.03 40.23 -33.96
N LEU A 277 -39.03 41.05 -33.64
CA LEU A 277 -39.23 41.60 -32.30
C LEU A 277 -40.34 40.83 -31.59
N PHE A 278 -40.06 40.39 -30.38
CA PHE A 278 -41.03 39.98 -29.39
C PHE A 278 -41.12 41.09 -28.35
N GLY A 279 -42.34 41.45 -27.97
CA GLY A 279 -42.61 42.39 -26.89
C GLY A 279 -43.36 41.70 -25.77
N ILE A 280 -42.97 41.97 -24.53
CA ILE A 280 -43.71 41.51 -23.36
C ILE A 280 -44.60 42.65 -22.87
N THR A 281 -45.92 42.42 -22.85
CA THR A 281 -46.93 43.39 -22.40
C THR A 281 -47.75 42.80 -21.24
N MET A 282 -48.21 43.70 -20.36
CA MET A 282 -49.05 43.38 -19.22
C MET A 282 -50.41 44.06 -19.38
N GLU A 283 -51.33 43.44 -20.12
CA GLU A 283 -52.71 43.95 -20.30
C GLU A 283 -53.48 43.92 -18.97
N GLN A 284 -53.19 42.94 -18.11
CA GLN A 284 -53.75 42.80 -16.76
C GLN A 284 -52.64 42.64 -15.74
N LYS A 285 -52.84 43.20 -14.53
CA LYS A 285 -51.85 43.14 -13.46
C LYS A 285 -51.58 41.69 -13.07
N GLY A 286 -50.34 41.23 -13.29
CA GLY A 286 -49.90 39.86 -12.97
C GLY A 286 -49.97 38.85 -14.13
N LEU A 287 -50.44 39.24 -15.32
CA LEU A 287 -50.46 38.37 -16.51
C LEU A 287 -49.64 38.97 -17.65
N SER A 288 -48.48 38.36 -17.93
CA SER A 288 -47.64 38.71 -19.08
C SER A 288 -48.16 38.03 -20.34
N LYS A 289 -48.23 38.80 -21.42
CA LYS A 289 -48.59 38.34 -22.76
C LYS A 289 -47.48 38.73 -23.72
N VAL A 290 -47.11 37.78 -24.57
CA VAL A 290 -46.10 38.01 -25.62
C VAL A 290 -46.81 38.49 -26.87
N VAL A 291 -46.34 39.59 -27.42
CA VAL A 291 -46.69 40.08 -28.76
C VAL A 291 -45.47 39.93 -29.66
N SER A 292 -45.67 39.77 -30.97
CA SER A 292 -44.57 39.66 -31.92
C SER A 292 -44.81 40.54 -33.13
N VAL A 293 -43.73 41.10 -33.66
CA VAL A 293 -43.69 41.92 -34.87
C VAL A 293 -42.50 41.44 -35.70
N ASN A 294 -42.74 41.07 -36.96
CA ASN A 294 -41.67 40.79 -37.90
C ASN A 294 -41.26 42.11 -38.59
N LEU A 295 -39.96 42.43 -38.57
CA LEU A 295 -39.38 43.64 -39.15
C LEU A 295 -38.86 43.43 -40.59
N ASP A 296 -38.96 42.22 -41.13
CA ASP A 296 -38.50 41.87 -42.48
C ASP A 296 -39.07 42.81 -43.55
N ARG A 297 -38.19 43.66 -44.10
CA ARG A 297 -38.46 44.42 -45.32
C ARG A 297 -38.27 43.48 -46.52
N GLU A 298 -39.41 43.00 -47.03
CA GLU A 298 -39.60 42.26 -48.28
C GLU A 298 -39.27 40.74 -48.29
N ASN A 299 -40.30 39.94 -48.62
CA ASN A 299 -40.28 38.48 -48.76
C ASN A 299 -39.14 37.93 -49.64
N HIS A 300 -38.50 36.82 -49.21
CA HIS A 300 -38.43 35.57 -49.98
C HIS A 300 -37.96 34.40 -49.09
N GLY A 301 -38.70 33.29 -49.14
CA GLY A 301 -38.49 32.15 -48.24
C GLY A 301 -37.10 31.51 -48.34
N LYS A 302 -36.45 31.37 -47.18
CA LYS A 302 -35.57 30.26 -46.78
C LYS A 302 -35.14 30.48 -45.34
N ASP A 303 -35.23 29.41 -44.56
CA ASP A 303 -34.60 29.13 -43.26
C ASP A 303 -34.41 30.30 -42.28
N ILE A 304 -35.25 30.29 -41.24
CA ILE A 304 -35.25 31.20 -40.09
C ILE A 304 -33.94 31.03 -39.29
N HIS A 305 -32.88 31.71 -39.70
CA HIS A 305 -31.69 31.93 -38.88
C HIS A 305 -31.56 33.44 -38.68
N GLY A 306 -32.33 33.95 -37.72
CA GLY A 306 -32.47 35.37 -37.47
C GLY A 306 -32.25 35.76 -36.01
N ILE A 307 -31.94 37.04 -35.82
CA ILE A 307 -31.81 37.68 -34.52
C ILE A 307 -33.22 37.99 -34.00
N GLN A 308 -33.58 37.42 -32.86
CA GLN A 308 -34.83 37.67 -32.15
C GLN A 308 -34.55 38.58 -30.96
N LEU A 309 -35.35 39.62 -30.77
CA LEU A 309 -35.30 40.44 -29.57
C LEU A 309 -36.53 40.26 -28.70
N VAL A 310 -36.37 40.29 -27.37
CA VAL A 310 -37.46 40.16 -26.38
C VAL A 310 -37.50 41.36 -25.45
#